data_AF-A0A7S2NDJ3-F1
#
_entry.id   AF-A0A7S2NDJ3-F1
#
_cell.length_a   1.000
_cell.length_b   1.000
_cell.length_c   1.000
_cell.angle_alpha   90.00
_cell.angle_beta   90.00
_cell.angle_gamma   90.00
#
_symmetry.space_group_name_H-M   'P 1'
#
loop_
_entity.id
_entity.type
_entity.pdbx_description
1 polymer ?
#
loop_
_entity_poly.entity_id
_entity_poly.type
_entity_poly.pdbx_seq_one_letter_code
_entity_poly.pdbx_strand_id
1 'polypeptide(L)'
;STHTVLACAEGAVRVANLCIRQTSESGTEPVFAIELRGKTVVEQCEIVAACRAKNSAGVLARGSGAAPTLRGCTVAACGQAGVLLASGARPILAQCSVRECGGCGVLVLGGCVLEAQS
;
A
#
# COMPACT_ATOMS: atom_id res chain seq x y z
N SER A 1 -1.81 4.54 17.96
CA SER A 1 -1.75 3.16 17.45
C SER A 1 -2.03 3.17 15.96
N THR A 2 -1.26 2.43 15.16
CA THR A 2 -1.52 2.30 13.72
C THR A 2 -2.78 1.48 13.47
N HIS A 3 -3.64 1.93 12.57
CA HIS A 3 -4.83 1.17 12.13
C HIS A 3 -4.60 0.61 10.73
N THR A 4 -4.53 -0.72 10.64
CA THR A 4 -4.32 -1.46 9.39
C THR A 4 -5.38 -2.54 9.22
N VAL A 5 -5.98 -2.69 8.03
CA VAL A 5 -6.95 -3.75 7.75
C VAL A 5 -6.25 -5.10 7.56
N LEU A 6 -5.19 -5.12 6.75
CA LEU A 6 -4.40 -6.32 6.48
C LEU A 6 -2.91 -6.03 6.67
N ALA A 7 -2.26 -6.77 7.58
CA ALA A 7 -0.81 -6.72 7.74
C ALA A 7 -0.19 -8.05 7.29
N CYS A 8 0.72 -7.99 6.32
CA CYS A 8 1.51 -9.14 5.89
C CYS A 8 2.89 -9.05 6.55
N ALA A 9 3.14 -9.99 7.46
CA ALA A 9 4.42 -10.14 8.13
C ALA A 9 5.52 -10.60 7.17
N GLU A 10 6.71 -10.80 7.70
CA GLU A 10 7.84 -11.38 6.96
C GLU A 10 7.52 -12.80 6.48
N GLY A 11 8.25 -13.24 5.44
CA GLY A 11 8.02 -14.52 4.76
C GLY A 11 7.27 -14.37 3.44
N ALA A 12 7.05 -15.50 2.76
CA ALA A 12 6.29 -15.55 1.51
C ALA A 12 4.79 -15.60 1.82
N VAL A 13 4.07 -14.54 1.44
CA VAL A 13 2.62 -14.43 1.65
C VAL A 13 1.95 -14.17 0.30
N ARG A 14 0.78 -14.78 0.08
CA ARG A 14 -0.06 -14.46 -1.08
C ARG A 14 -1.42 -13.95 -0.62
N VAL A 15 -1.85 -12.84 -1.19
CA VAL A 15 -3.16 -12.21 -1.00
C VAL A 15 -3.77 -12.05 -2.38
N ALA A 16 -4.98 -12.55 -2.61
CA ALA A 16 -5.61 -12.43 -3.91
C ALA A 16 -7.12 -12.30 -3.83
N ASN A 17 -7.72 -11.64 -4.84
CA ASN A 17 -9.18 -11.58 -5.04
C ASN A 17 -9.94 -10.95 -3.87
N LEU A 18 -9.35 -9.94 -3.21
CA LEU A 18 -9.98 -9.25 -2.09
C LEU A 18 -10.35 -7.81 -2.45
N CYS A 19 -11.49 -7.36 -1.91
CA CYS A 19 -11.81 -5.95 -1.79
C CYS A 19 -11.45 -5.51 -0.36
N ILE A 20 -10.48 -4.61 -0.23
CA ILE A 20 -9.92 -4.16 1.04
C ILE A 20 -10.27 -2.68 1.18
N ARG A 21 -11.05 -2.35 2.22
CA ARG A 21 -11.51 -0.98 2.48
C ARG A 21 -11.08 -0.53 3.87
N GLN A 22 -10.32 0.55 3.93
CA GLN A 22 -9.97 1.24 5.15
C GLN A 22 -10.70 2.57 5.19
N THR A 23 -11.42 2.82 6.30
CA THR A 23 -12.09 4.08 6.56
C THR A 23 -11.76 4.50 7.98
N SER A 24 -11.31 5.74 8.15
CA SER A 24 -11.05 6.27 9.49
C SER A 24 -11.35 7.76 9.54
N GLU A 25 -12.07 8.15 10.58
CA GLU A 25 -12.34 9.54 10.93
C GLU A 25 -11.21 10.15 11.78
N SER A 26 -10.35 9.31 12.35
CA SER A 26 -9.16 9.75 13.08
C SER A 26 -8.19 10.43 12.12
N GLY A 27 -7.78 11.66 12.44
CA GLY A 27 -6.88 12.47 11.62
C GLY A 27 -5.42 12.46 12.08
N THR A 28 -5.13 11.91 13.26
CA THR A 28 -3.81 12.04 13.92
C THR A 28 -2.96 10.78 13.80
N GLU A 29 -3.58 9.61 13.85
CA GLU A 29 -2.86 8.32 13.81
C GLU A 29 -2.57 7.86 12.38
N PRO A 30 -1.50 7.08 12.16
CA PRO A 30 -1.25 6.47 10.87
C PRO A 30 -2.32 5.43 10.51
N VAL A 31 -2.80 5.48 9.27
CA VAL A 31 -3.89 4.62 8.78
C VAL A 31 -3.54 4.01 7.43
N PHE A 32 -3.52 2.68 7.35
CA PHE A 32 -3.20 1.95 6.11
C PHE A 32 -4.29 0.93 5.79
N ALA A 33 -4.57 0.66 4.52
CA ALA A 33 -5.40 -0.50 4.19
C ALA A 33 -4.57 -1.78 4.24
N ILE A 34 -3.37 -1.77 3.65
CA ILE A 34 -2.43 -2.89 3.70
C ILE A 34 -1.06 -2.43 4.18
N GLU A 35 -0.43 -3.18 5.09
CA GLU A 35 0.99 -3.06 5.43
C GLU A 35 1.76 -4.31 4.99
N LEU A 36 2.86 -4.12 4.24
CA LEU A 36 3.70 -5.18 3.66
C LEU A 36 5.15 -5.03 4.15
N ARG A 37 5.68 -6.07 4.81
CA ARG A 37 7.05 -6.06 5.38
C ARG A 37 8.01 -7.06 4.73
N GLY A 38 7.50 -8.02 3.95
CA GLY A 38 8.29 -9.10 3.36
C GLY A 38 8.05 -9.28 1.86
N LYS A 39 8.25 -10.51 1.39
CA LYS A 39 7.96 -10.91 0.01
C LYS A 39 6.50 -11.32 -0.07
N THR A 40 5.64 -10.36 -0.40
CA THR A 40 4.20 -10.60 -0.55
C THR A 40 3.79 -10.49 -2.00
N VAL A 41 2.97 -11.41 -2.47
CA VAL A 41 2.28 -11.29 -3.75
C VAL A 41 0.85 -10.86 -3.48
N VAL A 42 0.46 -9.69 -3.99
CA VAL A 42 -0.91 -9.17 -3.91
C VAL A 42 -1.48 -9.15 -5.33
N GLU A 43 -2.53 -9.92 -5.58
CA GLU A 43 -3.05 -10.16 -6.93
C GLU A 43 -4.52 -9.82 -7.02
N GLN A 44 -4.92 -9.07 -8.05
CA GLN A 44 -6.34 -8.88 -8.38
C GLN A 44 -7.18 -8.34 -7.20
N CYS A 45 -6.57 -7.46 -6.40
CA CYS A 45 -7.24 -6.83 -5.26
C CYS A 45 -7.70 -5.42 -5.62
N GLU A 46 -8.85 -5.03 -5.08
CA GLU A 46 -9.31 -3.64 -5.03
C GLU A 46 -9.00 -3.08 -3.64
N ILE A 47 -8.29 -1.95 -3.57
CA ILE A 47 -7.80 -1.37 -2.33
C ILE A 47 -8.28 0.08 -2.26
N VAL A 48 -9.05 0.39 -1.21
CA VAL A 48 -9.58 1.73 -0.95
C VAL A 48 -9.22 2.15 0.46
N ALA A 49 -8.73 3.39 0.62
CA ALA A 49 -8.34 3.93 1.93
C ALA A 49 -8.83 5.37 2.11
N ALA A 50 -10.14 5.53 2.29
CA ALA A 50 -10.75 6.83 2.52
C ALA A 50 -10.48 7.30 3.97
N CYS A 51 -9.50 8.19 4.13
CA CYS A 51 -9.07 8.66 5.44
C CYS A 51 -8.72 10.15 5.40
N ARG A 52 -9.00 10.86 6.51
CA ARG A 52 -8.60 12.27 6.67
C ARG A 52 -7.20 12.44 7.28
N ALA A 53 -6.58 11.35 7.74
CA ALA A 53 -5.25 11.41 8.33
C ALA A 53 -4.19 11.80 7.29
N LYS A 54 -3.30 12.72 7.69
CA LYS A 54 -2.17 13.17 6.86
C LYS A 54 -1.12 12.09 6.65
N ASN A 55 -1.10 11.07 7.51
CA ASN A 55 -0.21 9.91 7.39
C ASN A 55 -1.03 8.66 7.04
N SER A 56 -1.66 8.66 5.86
CA SER A 56 -2.48 7.54 5.41
C SER A 56 -2.06 7.02 4.03
N ALA A 57 -2.24 5.73 3.81
CA ALA A 57 -2.05 5.14 2.48
C ALA A 57 -2.99 3.95 2.21
N GLY A 58 -3.27 3.69 0.94
CA GLY A 58 -3.85 2.40 0.52
C GLY A 58 -2.92 1.25 0.87
N VAL A 59 -1.68 1.32 0.39
CA VAL A 59 -0.65 0.31 0.61
C VAL A 59 0.58 0.98 1.22
N LEU A 60 1.08 0.42 2.32
CA LEU A 60 2.39 0.72 2.88
C LEU A 60 3.31 -0.48 2.67
N ALA A 61 4.40 -0.31 1.94
CA ALA A 61 5.52 -1.25 1.94
C ALA A 61 6.68 -0.63 2.72
N ARG A 62 7.16 -1.32 3.77
CA ARG A 62 8.25 -0.80 4.60
C ARG A 62 9.23 -1.86 5.08
N GLY A 63 10.50 -1.49 5.07
CA GLY A 63 11.61 -2.31 5.55
C GLY A 63 12.50 -2.77 4.40
N SER A 64 13.79 -2.99 4.69
CA SER A 64 14.79 -3.39 3.69
C SER A 64 14.52 -4.79 3.09
N GLY A 65 13.76 -5.63 3.79
CA GLY A 65 13.27 -6.92 3.30
C GLY A 65 11.92 -6.86 2.57
N ALA A 66 11.27 -5.69 2.51
CA ALA A 66 9.96 -5.54 1.88
C ALA A 66 10.13 -5.46 0.35
N ALA A 67 9.90 -6.60 -0.30
CA ALA A 67 9.91 -6.72 -1.76
C ALA A 67 8.60 -7.34 -2.26
N PRO A 68 7.45 -6.67 -2.06
CA PRO A 68 6.18 -7.19 -2.51
C PRO A 68 5.99 -6.99 -4.02
N THR A 69 5.27 -7.89 -4.65
CA THR A 69 4.75 -7.73 -6.02
C THR A 69 3.26 -7.50 -5.95
N LEU A 70 2.78 -6.37 -6.45
CA LEU A 70 1.35 -6.13 -6.68
C LEU A 70 1.08 -6.36 -8.16
N ARG A 71 0.11 -7.22 -8.50
CA ARG A 71 -0.25 -7.52 -9.89
C ARG A 71 -1.74 -7.40 -10.13
N GLY A 72 -2.14 -6.62 -11.15
CA GLY A 72 -3.55 -6.48 -11.52
C GLY A 72 -4.39 -5.82 -10.42
N CYS A 73 -3.77 -5.06 -9.52
CA CYS A 73 -4.47 -4.41 -8.41
C CYS A 73 -4.95 -3.01 -8.79
N THR A 74 -6.08 -2.61 -8.23
CA THR A 74 -6.55 -1.23 -8.25
C THR A 74 -6.41 -0.62 -6.86
N VAL A 75 -5.71 0.49 -6.75
CA VAL A 75 -5.60 1.30 -5.53
C VAL A 75 -6.29 2.63 -5.79
N ALA A 76 -7.39 2.91 -5.08
CA ALA A 76 -8.24 4.06 -5.39
C ALA A 76 -8.75 4.77 -4.12
N ALA A 77 -9.27 5.99 -4.30
CA ALA A 77 -9.96 6.75 -3.25
C ALA A 77 -9.17 6.82 -1.92
N CYS A 78 -7.85 7.04 -2.02
CA CYS A 78 -6.96 7.09 -0.86
C CYS A 78 -6.81 8.51 -0.32
N GLY A 79 -6.82 8.68 1.00
CA GLY A 79 -6.76 9.98 1.67
C GLY A 79 -5.50 10.80 1.34
N GLN A 80 -4.33 10.15 1.42
CA GLN A 80 -3.03 10.78 1.13
C GLN A 80 -2.27 10.06 0.02
N ALA A 81 -1.61 8.93 0.31
CA ALA A 81 -0.91 8.16 -0.70
C ALA A 81 -1.76 6.97 -1.19
N GLY A 82 -1.70 6.63 -2.47
CA GLY A 82 -2.18 5.32 -2.93
C GLY A 82 -1.23 4.23 -2.43
N VAL A 83 0.03 4.32 -2.84
CA VAL A 83 1.11 3.43 -2.41
C VAL A 83 2.22 4.24 -1.75
N LEU A 84 2.64 3.86 -0.56
CA LEU A 84 3.73 4.48 0.21
C LEU A 84 4.87 3.48 0.38
N LEU A 85 6.06 3.86 -0.07
CA LEU A 85 7.29 3.09 0.10
C LEU A 85 8.19 3.76 1.12
N ALA A 86 8.60 3.01 2.13
CA ALA A 86 9.44 3.51 3.21
C ALA A 86 10.54 2.52 3.58
N SER A 87 11.57 3.02 4.28
CA SER A 87 12.59 2.20 4.94
C SER A 87 13.28 1.17 4.03
N GLY A 88 13.56 1.54 2.79
CA GLY A 88 14.31 0.69 1.84
C GLY A 88 13.48 -0.35 1.09
N ALA A 89 12.15 -0.19 1.04
CA ALA A 89 11.27 -1.10 0.31
C ALA A 89 11.55 -1.13 -1.20
N ARG A 90 11.38 -2.30 -1.81
CA ARG A 90 11.66 -2.58 -3.23
C ARG A 90 10.52 -3.34 -3.92
N PRO A 91 9.33 -2.74 -4.07
CA PRO A 91 8.20 -3.42 -4.70
C PRO A 91 8.27 -3.45 -6.22
N ILE A 92 7.47 -4.35 -6.79
CA ILE A 92 7.09 -4.36 -8.21
C ILE A 92 5.58 -4.08 -8.30
N LEU A 93 5.18 -3.11 -9.12
CA LEU A 93 3.78 -2.86 -9.50
C LEU A 93 3.59 -3.27 -10.96
N ALA A 94 2.89 -4.36 -11.21
CA ALA A 94 2.62 -4.89 -12.54
C ALA A 94 1.13 -4.79 -12.88
N GLN A 95 0.79 -4.13 -14.00
CA GLN A 95 -0.60 -4.00 -14.45
C GLN A 95 -1.51 -3.39 -13.36
N CYS A 96 -0.97 -2.45 -12.57
CA CYS A 96 -1.68 -1.81 -11.48
C CYS A 96 -2.26 -0.45 -11.90
N SER A 97 -3.44 -0.13 -11.38
CA SER A 97 -4.03 1.20 -11.50
C SER A 97 -4.00 1.88 -10.14
N VAL A 98 -3.43 3.09 -10.06
CA VAL A 98 -3.45 3.92 -8.85
C VAL A 98 -4.10 5.25 -9.19
N ARG A 99 -5.27 5.55 -8.61
CA ARG A 99 -6.11 6.70 -8.98
C ARG A 99 -6.82 7.33 -7.78
N GLU A 100 -7.40 8.51 -7.97
CA GLU A 100 -8.29 9.15 -6.98
C GLU A 100 -7.66 9.29 -5.58
N CYS A 101 -6.36 9.53 -5.51
CA CYS A 101 -5.64 9.76 -4.26
C CYS A 101 -5.59 11.26 -3.95
N GLY A 102 -5.90 11.65 -2.71
CA GLY A 102 -5.96 13.06 -2.31
C GLY A 102 -4.60 13.76 -2.23
N GLY A 103 -3.51 13.01 -2.01
CA GLY A 103 -2.14 13.53 -2.00
C GLY A 103 -1.38 13.14 -3.27
N CYS A 104 -0.93 11.88 -3.33
CA CYS A 104 -0.17 11.34 -4.46
C CYS A 104 -0.56 9.89 -4.74
N GLY A 105 -0.44 9.47 -6.00
CA GLY A 105 -0.68 8.06 -6.36
C GLY A 105 0.36 7.15 -5.69
N VAL A 106 1.65 7.42 -5.92
CA VAL A 106 2.75 6.66 -5.33
C VAL A 106 3.77 7.60 -4.68
N LEU A 107 4.02 7.43 -3.39
CA LEU A 107 5.05 8.15 -2.62
C LEU A 107 6.23 7.23 -2.36
N VAL A 108 7.38 7.56 -2.96
CA VAL A 108 8.63 6.82 -2.78
C VAL A 108 9.57 7.64 -1.89
N LEU A 109 9.84 7.15 -0.67
CA LEU A 109 10.77 7.81 0.25
C LEU A 109 12.21 7.33 0.04
N GLY A 110 13.18 8.10 0.57
CA GLY A 110 14.61 7.88 0.39
C GLY A 110 15.05 6.43 0.64
N GLY A 111 15.88 5.91 -0.27
CA GLY A 111 16.41 4.54 -0.21
C GLY A 111 15.48 3.45 -0.73
N CYS A 112 14.23 3.77 -1.11
CA CYS A 112 13.31 2.82 -1.74
C CYS A 112 13.54 2.78 -3.26
N VAL A 113 13.16 1.66 -3.89
CA VAL A 113 13.21 1.48 -5.35
C VAL A 113 11.88 0.94 -5.81
N LEU A 114 11.20 1.64 -6.72
CA LEU A 114 9.95 1.19 -7.32
C LEU A 114 10.22 0.69 -8.73
N GLU A 115 9.77 -0.52 -9.04
CA GLU A 115 9.66 -1.01 -10.40
C GLU A 115 8.19 -1.02 -10.82
N ALA A 116 7.88 -0.38 -11.95
CA ALA A 116 6.54 -0.32 -12.52
C ALA A 116 6.54 -0.99 -13.90
N GLN A 117 5.57 -1.88 -14.12
CA GLN A 117 5.40 -2.64 -15.35
C GLN A 117 3.95 -2.43 -15.82
N SER A 118 3.79 -1.88 -17.03
CA SER A 118 2.48 -1.67 -17.67
C SER A 118 1.91 -2.96 -18.24
#